data_AF-A0A554NAD3-F1
#
_entry.id   AF-A0A554NAD3-F1
#
_cell.length_a   1.000
_cell.length_b   1.000
_cell.length_c   1.000
_cell.angle_alpha   90.00
_cell.angle_beta   90.00
_cell.angle_gamma   90.00
#
_symmetry.space_group_name_H-M   'P 1'
#
loop_
_entity.id
_entity.type
_entity.pdbx_description
1 polymer ?
#
loop_
_entity_poly.entity_id
_entity_poly.type
_entity_poly.pdbx_seq_one_letter_code
_entity_poly.pdbx_strand_id
1 'polypeptide(L)'
;MQLGSLPSRPLSLDELRELEDSHRFRAVVPVGVFDLADSDRRLVAAVVFVTDSRVAAVGYDQATDGNGGDAAVQPAGPPGAWTVVNEGEAGDKAATEERVRALEGALRDWADGQPWAEDPSNLVEAL
;
A
#
# COMPACT_ATOMS: atom_id res chain seq x y z
N MET A 1 -1.27 6.18 -13.24
CA MET A 1 -1.01 4.78 -12.83
C MET A 1 -2.36 4.05 -12.84
N GLN A 2 -2.44 2.80 -13.32
CA GLN A 2 -3.70 2.04 -13.27
C GLN A 2 -3.66 1.09 -12.07
N LEU A 3 -4.38 1.43 -10.99
CA LEU A 3 -4.50 0.57 -9.81
C LEU A 3 -5.42 -0.63 -10.03
N GLY A 4 -6.28 -0.60 -11.05
CA GLY A 4 -7.19 -1.71 -11.37
C GLY A 4 -6.52 -3.00 -11.83
N SER A 5 -5.19 -3.01 -12.00
CA SER A 5 -4.41 -4.24 -12.23
C SER A 5 -3.94 -4.89 -10.94
N LEU A 6 -4.05 -4.21 -9.79
CA LEU A 6 -3.74 -4.80 -8.50
C LEU A 6 -4.89 -5.71 -8.06
N PRO A 7 -4.59 -6.82 -7.38
CA PRO A 7 -5.62 -7.70 -6.88
C PRO A 7 -6.44 -6.99 -5.78
N SER A 8 -7.71 -7.38 -5.59
CA SER A 8 -8.58 -6.86 -4.52
C SER A 8 -8.21 -7.33 -3.11
N ARG A 9 -6.91 -7.55 -2.87
CA ARG A 9 -6.31 -8.03 -1.62
C ARG A 9 -4.92 -7.40 -1.42
N PRO A 10 -4.38 -7.41 -0.19
CA PRO A 10 -2.98 -7.09 0.05
C PRO A 10 -2.06 -8.00 -0.79
N LEU A 11 -0.94 -7.43 -1.24
CA LEU A 11 0.07 -8.17 -1.99
C LEU A 11 0.92 -8.98 -1.01
N SER A 12 1.37 -10.15 -1.42
CA SER A 12 2.49 -10.80 -0.72
C SER A 12 3.81 -10.09 -1.04
N LEU A 13 4.80 -10.24 -0.17
CA LEU A 13 6.14 -9.72 -0.44
C LEU A 13 6.77 -10.32 -1.71
N ASP A 14 6.46 -11.58 -2.03
CA ASP A 14 6.90 -12.22 -3.28
C ASP A 14 6.25 -11.58 -4.52
N GLU A 15 4.94 -11.32 -4.49
CA GLU A 15 4.24 -10.60 -5.57
C GLU A 15 4.80 -9.18 -5.76
N LEU A 16 5.19 -8.53 -4.67
CA LEU A 16 5.83 -7.22 -4.72
C LEU A 16 7.20 -7.28 -5.43
N ARG A 17 7.98 -8.32 -5.16
CA ARG A 17 9.26 -8.57 -5.83
C ARG A 17 9.06 -8.87 -7.31
N GLU A 18 8.06 -9.68 -7.66
CA GLU A 18 7.72 -9.92 -9.07
C GLU A 18 7.34 -8.63 -9.80
N LEU A 19 6.65 -7.70 -9.13
CA LEU A 19 6.36 -6.37 -9.67
C LEU A 19 7.63 -5.52 -9.85
N GLU A 20 8.58 -5.59 -8.92
CA GLU A 20 9.88 -4.93 -9.05
C GLU A 20 10.68 -5.49 -10.24
N ASP A 21 10.73 -6.82 -10.38
CA ASP A 21 11.41 -7.53 -11.47
C ASP A 21 10.74 -7.32 -12.85
N SER A 22 9.48 -6.88 -12.89
CA SER A 22 8.77 -6.60 -14.14
C SER A 22 9.34 -5.40 -14.92
N HIS A 23 10.32 -4.67 -14.36
CA HIS A 23 10.93 -3.44 -14.90
C HIS A 23 9.92 -2.32 -15.23
N ARG A 24 8.65 -2.47 -14.81
CA ARG A 24 7.61 -1.45 -14.98
C ARG A 24 7.76 -0.30 -13.98
N PHE A 25 8.46 -0.57 -12.88
CA PHE A 25 8.74 0.38 -11.81
C PHE A 25 10.26 0.53 -11.69
N ARG A 26 10.69 1.76 -11.44
CA ARG A 26 12.09 2.07 -11.13
C ARG A 26 12.47 1.60 -9.73
N ALA A 27 11.50 1.65 -8.82
CA ALA A 27 11.61 1.15 -7.45
C ALA A 27 10.21 0.87 -6.90
N VAL A 28 10.13 -0.08 -5.99
CA VAL A 28 8.93 -0.40 -5.22
C VAL A 28 9.33 -0.45 -3.76
N VAL A 29 8.72 0.39 -2.92
CA VAL A 29 9.08 0.49 -1.50
C VAL A 29 7.90 0.06 -0.64
N PRO A 30 7.98 -1.11 0.04
CA PRO A 30 6.95 -1.51 0.99
C PRO A 30 7.04 -0.66 2.26
N VAL A 31 5.90 -0.14 2.73
CA VAL A 31 5.81 0.69 3.94
C VAL A 31 5.03 0.00 5.06
N GLY A 32 3.95 -0.72 4.72
CA GLY A 32 3.14 -1.48 5.67
C GLY A 32 3.26 -2.97 5.42
N VAL A 33 4.24 -3.61 6.06
CA VAL A 33 4.50 -5.06 5.98
C VAL A 33 4.04 -5.73 7.27
N PHE A 34 3.24 -6.78 7.12
CA PHE A 34 2.68 -7.56 8.22
C PHE A 34 3.19 -8.99 8.12
N ASP A 35 3.80 -9.48 9.19
CA ASP A 35 4.13 -10.90 9.34
C ASP A 35 2.87 -11.66 9.78
N LEU A 36 2.54 -12.76 9.10
CA LEU A 36 1.45 -13.63 9.49
C LEU A 36 1.97 -14.65 10.53
N ALA A 37 1.39 -14.66 11.73
CA ALA A 37 1.91 -15.43 12.87
C ALA A 37 2.07 -16.95 12.58
N ASP A 38 1.24 -17.50 11.69
CA ASP A 38 1.22 -18.93 11.31
C ASP A 38 1.76 -19.22 9.89
N SER A 39 2.45 -18.25 9.26
CA SER A 39 3.02 -18.45 7.91
C SER A 39 4.32 -17.66 7.73
N ASP A 40 5.30 -18.23 7.01
CA ASP A 40 6.48 -17.47 6.51
C ASP A 40 6.11 -16.39 5.47
N ARG A 41 4.81 -16.16 5.23
CA ARG A 41 4.30 -15.18 4.29
C ARG A 41 4.18 -13.82 4.96
N ARG A 42 4.64 -12.80 4.24
CA ARG A 42 4.49 -11.39 4.61
C ARG A 42 3.50 -10.72 3.67
N LEU A 43 2.54 -10.01 4.25
CA LEU A 43 1.58 -9.20 3.51
C LEU A 43 2.04 -7.76 3.46
N VAL A 44 1.80 -7.11 2.33
CA VAL A 44 2.11 -5.70 2.07
C VAL A 44 0.79 -5.01 1.81
N ALA A 45 0.33 -4.21 2.78
CA ALA A 45 -0.91 -3.44 2.67
C ALA A 45 -0.66 -1.98 2.29
N ALA A 46 0.60 -1.52 2.33
CA ALA A 46 0.96 -0.17 1.90
C ALA A 46 2.31 -0.17 1.18
N VAL A 47 2.34 0.49 0.01
CA VAL A 47 3.48 0.50 -0.91
C VAL A 47 3.63 1.85 -1.59
N VAL A 48 4.87 2.28 -1.81
CA VAL A 48 5.21 3.39 -2.70
C VAL A 48 5.73 2.82 -4.02
N PHE A 49 5.07 3.16 -5.12
CA PHE A 49 5.53 2.83 -6.47
C PHE A 49 6.24 4.02 -7.10
N VAL A 50 7.43 3.77 -7.66
CA VAL A 50 8.22 4.75 -8.38
C VAL A 50 8.29 4.37 -9.85
N THR A 51 7.91 5.30 -10.72
CA THR A 51 8.07 5.20 -12.19
C THR A 51 8.95 6.34 -12.67
N ASP A 52 9.30 6.37 -13.96
CA ASP A 52 10.12 7.46 -14.52
C ASP A 52 9.46 8.84 -14.43
N SER A 53 8.13 8.91 -14.34
CA SER A 53 7.38 10.17 -14.34
C SER A 53 6.60 10.44 -13.06
N ARG A 54 6.37 9.43 -12.22
CA ARG A 54 5.54 9.56 -11.01
C ARG A 54 6.01 8.71 -9.85
N VAL A 55 5.72 9.21 -8.66
CA VAL A 55 5.80 8.50 -7.38
C VAL A 55 4.41 8.46 -6.79
N ALA A 56 3.91 7.27 -6.44
CA ALA A 56 2.59 7.09 -5.87
C ALA A 56 2.64 6.23 -4.61
N ALA A 57 2.16 6.76 -3.49
CA ALA A 57 1.86 6.03 -2.28
C ALA A 57 0.45 5.42 -2.39
N VAL A 58 0.38 4.10 -2.28
CA VAL A 58 -0.83 3.32 -2.46
C VAL A 58 -1.04 2.46 -1.22
N GLY A 59 -2.26 2.49 -0.71
CA GLY A 59 -2.69 1.75 0.47
C GLY A 59 -3.88 0.85 0.13
N TYR A 60 -3.90 -0.33 0.73
CA TYR A 60 -5.04 -1.24 0.69
C TYR A 60 -6.03 -0.84 1.79
N ASP A 61 -7.24 -0.45 1.39
CA ASP A 61 -8.34 -0.21 2.31
C ASP A 61 -9.07 -1.53 2.56
N GLN A 62 -8.98 -2.03 3.79
CA GLN A 62 -9.67 -3.25 4.17
C GLN A 62 -11.16 -2.97 4.24
N ALA A 63 -11.94 -3.76 3.50
CA ALA A 63 -13.39 -3.76 3.67
C ALA A 63 -13.73 -4.19 5.10
N THR A 64 -13.95 -3.24 6.00
CA THR A 64 -14.61 -3.53 7.25
C THR A 64 -16.08 -3.70 6.93
N ASP A 65 -16.55 -4.95 6.90
CA ASP A 65 -17.98 -5.23 6.93
C ASP A 65 -18.56 -4.49 8.14
N GLY A 66 -19.36 -3.47 7.86
CA GLY A 66 -19.65 -2.41 8.80
C GLY A 66 -20.25 -2.93 10.10
N ASN A 67 -19.49 -2.83 11.19
CA ASN A 67 -20.07 -2.66 12.51
C ASN A 67 -19.07 -2.02 13.48
N GLY A 68 -18.99 -0.68 13.47
CA GLY A 68 -18.53 0.08 14.63
C GLY A 68 -17.55 1.21 14.33
N GLY A 69 -17.99 2.44 14.59
CA GLY A 69 -17.08 3.51 15.01
C GLY A 69 -17.01 4.71 14.07
N ASP A 70 -17.60 5.79 14.54
CA ASP A 70 -17.55 7.15 14.02
C ASP A 70 -16.13 7.61 13.63
N ALA A 71 -16.03 8.20 12.43
CA ALA A 71 -15.02 9.16 11.96
C ALA A 71 -13.52 8.76 11.89
N ALA A 72 -12.99 8.62 10.66
CA ALA A 72 -11.81 9.36 10.17
C ALA A 72 -11.47 8.99 8.71
N VAL A 73 -11.36 10.01 7.84
CA VAL A 73 -10.76 9.97 6.49
C VAL A 73 -11.15 8.76 5.63
N GLN A 74 -12.30 8.84 4.94
CA GLN A 74 -12.64 7.87 3.89
C GLN A 74 -11.59 7.93 2.77
N PRO A 75 -10.83 6.85 2.50
CA PRO A 75 -10.11 6.74 1.24
C PRO A 75 -11.13 6.75 0.09
N ALA A 76 -10.79 7.40 -1.02
CA ALA A 76 -11.68 7.63 -2.15
C ALA A 76 -11.91 6.37 -3.03
N GLY A 77 -12.07 5.19 -2.41
CA GLY A 77 -12.23 3.90 -3.08
C GLY A 77 -13.32 3.04 -2.44
N PRO A 78 -13.84 2.02 -3.16
CA PRO A 78 -14.69 1.02 -2.54
C PRO A 78 -13.88 0.20 -1.51
N PRO A 79 -14.51 -0.23 -0.41
CA PRO A 79 -13.87 -1.11 0.57
C PRO A 79 -13.30 -2.37 -0.11
N GLY A 80 -12.12 -2.82 0.31
CA GLY A 80 -11.44 -3.99 -0.28
C GLY A 80 -10.67 -3.68 -1.57
N ALA A 81 -10.23 -2.43 -1.73
CA ALA A 81 -9.52 -1.97 -2.92
C ALA A 81 -8.26 -1.18 -2.58
N TRP A 82 -7.37 -1.10 -3.57
CA TRP A 82 -6.20 -0.23 -3.52
C TRP A 82 -6.59 1.21 -3.82
N THR A 83 -6.19 2.12 -2.94
CA THR A 83 -6.38 3.57 -3.12
C THR A 83 -5.05 4.29 -3.24
N VAL A 84 -5.01 5.38 -4.03
CA VAL A 84 -3.88 6.32 -3.98
C VAL A 84 -4.04 7.17 -2.73
N VAL A 85 -3.12 7.04 -1.79
CA VAL A 85 -3.08 7.87 -0.57
C VAL A 85 -2.48 9.23 -0.91
N ASN A 86 -1.40 9.23 -1.70
CA ASN A 86 -0.74 10.44 -2.16
C ASN A 86 0.07 10.15 -3.43
N GLU A 87 0.19 11.10 -4.34
CA GLU A 87 1.03 10.97 -5.53
C GLU A 87 1.78 12.27 -5.83
N GLY A 88 2.86 12.15 -6.58
CA GLY A 88 3.66 13.28 -7.06
C GLY A 88 4.41 12.94 -8.33
N GLU A 89 4.97 13.97 -8.95
CA GLU A 89 5.84 13.82 -10.11
C GLU A 89 7.22 13.31 -9.67
N ALA A 90 7.79 12.39 -10.47
CA ALA A 90 9.18 12.01 -10.33
C ALA A 90 10.05 13.08 -10.98
N GLY A 91 11.02 13.60 -10.24
CA GLY A 91 12.02 14.54 -10.75
C GLY A 91 13.36 13.85 -10.97
N ASP A 92 14.46 14.62 -10.93
CA ASP A 92 15.80 14.06 -10.88
C ASP A 92 15.98 13.09 -9.70
N LYS A 93 17.01 12.24 -9.74
CA LYS A 93 17.23 11.18 -8.74
C LYS A 93 17.07 11.68 -7.29
N ALA A 94 17.72 12.79 -6.94
CA ALA A 94 17.65 13.35 -5.59
C ALA A 94 16.23 13.84 -5.21
N ALA A 95 15.53 14.50 -6.13
CA ALA A 95 14.16 14.97 -5.91
C ALA A 95 13.18 13.79 -5.77
N THR A 96 13.38 12.73 -6.56
CA THR A 96 12.59 11.50 -6.46
C THR A 96 12.84 10.77 -5.14
N GLU A 97 14.10 10.65 -4.70
CA GLU A 97 14.44 10.03 -3.40
C GLU A 97 13.85 10.82 -2.22
N GLU A 98 13.93 12.16 -2.24
CA GLU A 98 13.30 13.01 -1.23
C GLU A 98 11.78 12.84 -1.24
N ARG A 99 11.17 12.81 -2.43
CA ARG A 99 9.72 12.60 -2.59
C ARG A 99 9.29 11.24 -2.05
N VAL A 100 10.06 10.18 -2.33
CA VAL A 100 9.80 8.83 -1.83
C VAL A 100 9.81 8.85 -0.30
N ARG A 101 10.81 9.44 0.36
CA ARG A 101 10.84 9.55 1.83
C ARG A 101 9.65 10.32 2.40
N ALA A 102 9.25 11.42 1.76
CA ALA A 102 8.09 12.19 2.19
C ALA A 102 6.78 11.37 2.06
N LEU A 103 6.64 10.63 0.96
CA LEU A 103 5.49 9.76 0.72
C LEU A 103 5.49 8.54 1.64
N GLU A 104 6.64 7.95 1.95
CA GLU A 104 6.76 6.89 2.95
C GLU A 104 6.29 7.35 4.33
N GLY A 105 6.71 8.55 4.75
CA GLY A 105 6.27 9.13 6.02
C GLY A 105 4.76 9.36 6.06
N ALA A 106 4.20 9.97 5.02
CA ALA A 106 2.76 10.18 4.92
C ALA A 106 1.97 8.87 4.83
N LEU A 107 2.51 7.87 4.11
CA LEU A 107 1.89 6.56 3.98
C LEU A 107 1.94 5.78 5.29
N ARG A 108 3.01 5.94 6.09
CA ARG A 108 3.12 5.35 7.43
C ARG A 108 2.13 5.98 8.41
N ASP A 109 1.99 7.30 8.41
CA ASP A 109 1.01 7.99 9.24
C ASP A 109 -0.42 7.58 8.88
N TRP A 110 -0.72 7.48 7.58
CA TRP A 110 -1.99 6.95 7.10
C TRP A 110 -2.22 5.49 7.53
N ALA A 111 -1.18 4.66 7.39
CA ALA A 111 -1.16 3.24 7.77
C ALA A 111 -1.45 3.03 9.26
N ASP A 112 -0.82 3.81 10.14
CA ASP A 112 -1.03 3.76 11.58
C ASP A 112 -2.48 4.13 11.97
N GLY A 113 -3.15 4.95 11.15
CA GLY A 113 -4.55 5.32 11.31
C GLY A 113 -5.55 4.34 10.70
N GLN A 114 -5.10 3.30 9.98
CA GLN A 114 -5.99 2.31 9.41
C GLN A 114 -6.44 1.28 10.44
N PRO A 115 -7.69 0.80 10.36
CA PRO A 115 -8.22 -0.22 11.27
C PRO A 115 -7.71 -1.62 10.91
N TRP A 116 -6.57 -1.73 10.21
CA TRP A 116 -5.94 -3.01 9.93
C TRP A 116 -5.74 -3.67 11.27
N ALA A 117 -6.44 -4.78 11.44
CA ALA A 117 -6.74 -5.24 12.76
C ALA A 117 -5.46 -5.43 13.57
N GLU A 118 -5.59 -5.20 14.88
CA GLU A 118 -4.61 -5.61 15.90
C GLU A 118 -4.14 -7.07 15.70
N ASP A 119 -4.85 -7.84 14.87
CA ASP A 119 -4.47 -9.12 14.30
C ASP A 119 -4.39 -9.10 12.74
N PRO A 120 -3.19 -9.25 12.13
CA PRO A 120 -3.02 -9.28 10.67
C PRO A 120 -3.70 -10.48 9.98
N SER A 121 -4.25 -11.45 10.71
CA SER A 121 -5.04 -12.55 10.15
C SER A 121 -6.36 -12.08 9.54
N ASN A 122 -6.89 -10.92 9.95
CA ASN A 122 -8.08 -10.35 9.29
C ASN A 122 -7.79 -9.90 7.85
N LEU A 123 -6.52 -9.64 7.51
CA LEU A 123 -6.08 -9.41 6.12
C LEU A 123 -6.04 -10.73 5.31
N VAL A 124 -5.97 -11.87 5.99
CA VAL A 124 -6.00 -13.22 5.39
C VAL A 124 -7.43 -13.68 5.13
N GLU A 125 -8.41 -13.31 5.96
CA GLU A 125 -9.83 -13.64 5.72
C GLU A 125 -10.41 -12.96 4.46
N ALA A 126 -9.68 -11.98 3.88
CA ALA A 126 -9.98 -11.39 2.58
C ALA A 126 -9.38 -12.16 1.38
N LEU A 127 -8.65 -13.27 1.61
CA LEU A 127 -8.07 -14.17 0.60
C LEU A 127 -8.96 -15.37 0.28
#